data_AF-A0A7L3MKG0-F1
#
_entry.id   AF-A0A7L3MKG0-F1
#
_cell.length_a   1.000
_cell.length_b   1.000
_cell.length_c   1.000
_cell.angle_alpha   90.00
_cell.angle_beta   90.00
_cell.angle_gamma   90.00
#
_symmetry.space_group_name_H-M   'P 1'
#
loop_
_entity.id
_entity.type
_entity.pdbx_description
1 polymer ?
#
loop_
_entity_poly.entity_id
_entity_poly.type
_entity_poly.pdbx_seq_one_letter_code
_entity_poly.pdbx_strand_id
1 'polypeptide(L)'
;QCVLWKDNACCTANTSLEAHQDQSYLYNFNWDHCGAMPEKCKRHFIQDTCLYECSPNLGPWIDQADSSWRKERIRDVPLCQEECEQWWEDCQDAVTCKVNWHKGWNWTTG
;
A
#
# COMPACT_ATOMS: atom_id res chain seq x y z
N GLN A 1 -11.50 -5.67 1.90
CA GLN A 1 -11.43 -4.19 1.78
C GLN A 1 -11.42 -3.73 0.33
N CYS A 2 -10.78 -4.46 -0.60
CA CYS A 2 -10.79 -4.13 -2.03
C CYS A 2 -12.14 -4.29 -2.76
N VAL A 3 -13.24 -4.55 -2.06
CA VAL A 3 -14.56 -4.81 -2.66
C VAL A 3 -15.14 -3.60 -3.39
N LEU A 4 -14.64 -2.39 -3.09
CA LEU A 4 -15.04 -1.15 -3.76
C LEU A 4 -14.76 -1.18 -5.27
N TRP A 5 -13.81 -2.00 -5.73
CA TRP A 5 -13.44 -2.13 -7.14
C TRP A 5 -14.04 -3.37 -7.81
N LYS A 6 -14.94 -4.12 -7.15
CA LYS A 6 -15.45 -5.41 -7.66
C LYS A 6 -16.03 -5.35 -9.08
N ASP A 7 -16.63 -4.23 -9.47
CA ASP A 7 -17.35 -4.07 -10.74
C ASP A 7 -16.41 -3.57 -11.85
N ASN A 8 -15.27 -2.95 -11.50
CA ASN A 8 -14.26 -2.46 -12.43
C ASN A 8 -12.90 -2.31 -11.71
N ALA A 9 -12.01 -3.30 -11.88
CA ALA A 9 -10.71 -3.35 -11.22
C ALA A 9 -9.57 -3.63 -12.19
N CYS A 10 -8.39 -3.11 -11.86
CA CYS A 10 -7.11 -3.52 -12.44
C CYS A 10 -6.49 -4.75 -11.76
N CYS A 11 -6.91 -5.06 -10.54
CA CYS A 11 -6.38 -6.19 -9.77
C CYS A 11 -7.14 -7.49 -10.04
N THR A 12 -6.51 -8.62 -9.70
CA THR A 12 -7.16 -9.93 -9.71
C THR A 12 -7.74 -10.30 -8.34
N ALA A 13 -8.60 -11.31 -8.27
CA ALA A 13 -9.08 -11.85 -6.99
C ALA A 13 -7.93 -12.27 -6.07
N ASN A 14 -6.88 -12.91 -6.64
CA ASN A 14 -5.70 -13.32 -5.88
C ASN A 14 -4.96 -12.12 -5.29
N THR A 15 -4.71 -11.08 -6.10
CA THR A 15 -4.11 -9.82 -5.64
C THR A 15 -4.90 -9.22 -4.48
N SER A 16 -6.23 -9.20 -4.58
CA SER A 16 -7.07 -8.65 -3.52
C SER A 16 -7.03 -9.46 -2.22
N LEU A 17 -6.88 -10.78 -2.28
CA LEU A 17 -6.73 -11.62 -1.08
C LEU A 17 -5.40 -11.31 -0.38
N GLU A 18 -4.35 -11.14 -1.18
CA GLU A 18 -2.96 -11.01 -0.73
C GLU A 18 -2.62 -9.61 -0.24
N ALA A 19 -3.38 -8.60 -0.68
CA ALA A 19 -3.36 -7.28 -0.08
C ALA A 19 -3.71 -7.28 1.43
N HIS A 20 -4.35 -8.35 1.94
CA HIS A 20 -4.72 -8.48 3.37
C HIS A 20 -3.76 -9.37 4.16
N GLN A 21 -2.73 -9.95 3.52
CA GLN A 21 -1.77 -10.83 4.18
C GLN A 21 -0.48 -10.07 4.50
N ASP A 22 0.13 -10.38 5.64
CA ASP A 22 1.48 -9.91 5.97
C ASP A 22 2.51 -10.66 5.14
N GLN A 23 3.53 -9.95 4.66
CA GLN A 23 4.59 -10.55 3.83
C GLN A 23 4.02 -11.34 2.63
N SER A 24 2.95 -10.80 2.03
CA SER A 24 2.31 -11.40 0.86
C SER A 24 3.20 -11.36 -0.37
N TYR A 25 2.90 -12.16 -1.40
CA TYR A 25 3.76 -12.20 -2.59
C TYR A 25 3.84 -10.86 -3.35
N LEU A 26 2.91 -9.93 -3.10
CA LEU A 26 2.86 -8.64 -3.80
C LEU A 26 4.17 -7.87 -3.61
N TYR A 27 4.60 -7.75 -2.35
CA TYR A 27 5.75 -6.93 -1.97
C TYR A 27 6.62 -7.58 -0.90
N ASN A 28 6.20 -8.73 -0.36
CA ASN A 28 6.81 -9.41 0.77
C ASN A 28 7.04 -8.47 1.96
N PHE A 29 6.15 -7.48 2.13
CA PHE A 29 6.35 -6.39 3.07
C PHE A 29 5.88 -6.79 4.48
N ASN A 30 6.73 -6.53 5.47
CA ASN A 30 6.40 -6.73 6.87
C ASN A 30 5.87 -5.44 7.50
N TRP A 31 4.56 -5.38 7.76
CA TRP A 31 3.95 -4.25 8.46
C TRP A 31 4.44 -4.14 9.92
N ASP A 32 4.87 -5.25 10.54
CA ASP A 32 5.31 -5.33 11.93
C ASP A 32 6.83 -5.18 12.11
N HIS A 33 7.50 -4.48 11.19
CA HIS A 33 8.97 -4.32 11.18
C HIS A 33 9.56 -3.59 12.40
N CYS A 34 8.73 -3.01 13.26
CA CYS A 34 9.13 -2.38 14.54
C CYS A 34 8.27 -2.86 15.72
N GLY A 35 7.63 -4.01 15.60
CA GLY A 35 6.61 -4.52 16.53
C GLY A 35 5.22 -4.53 15.89
N ALA A 36 4.25 -5.11 16.59
CA ALA A 36 2.90 -5.30 16.07
C ALA A 36 2.23 -3.97 15.73
N MET A 37 1.81 -3.81 14.48
CA MET A 37 1.07 -2.65 14.01
C MET A 37 -0.38 -2.70 14.51
N PRO A 38 -0.93 -1.60 15.07
CA PRO A 38 -2.34 -1.53 15.44
C PRO A 38 -3.26 -1.82 14.25
N GLU A 39 -4.35 -2.58 14.47
CA GLU A 39 -5.28 -2.99 13.42
C GLU A 39 -5.89 -1.79 12.66
N LYS A 40 -6.21 -0.71 13.38
CA LYS A 40 -6.70 0.56 12.78
C LYS A 40 -5.70 1.15 11.79
N CYS A 41 -4.41 1.13 12.11
CA CYS A 41 -3.34 1.61 11.23
C CYS A 41 -3.14 0.69 10.03
N LYS A 42 -3.09 -0.63 10.27
CA LYS A 42 -2.93 -1.64 9.23
C LYS A 42 -4.04 -1.61 8.18
N ARG A 43 -5.27 -1.31 8.61
CA ARG A 43 -6.41 -1.15 7.70
C ARG A 43 -6.15 -0.11 6.61
N HIS A 44 -5.53 1.02 6.94
CA HIS A 44 -5.20 2.05 5.95
C HIS A 44 -4.17 1.57 4.93
N PHE A 45 -3.13 0.85 5.37
CA PHE A 45 -2.15 0.24 4.44
C PHE A 45 -2.77 -0.81 3.50
N ILE A 46 -3.76 -1.57 3.97
CA ILE A 46 -4.52 -2.50 3.13
C ILE A 46 -5.37 -1.71 2.12
N GLN A 47 -6.03 -0.63 2.54
CA GLN A 47 -6.82 0.22 1.64
C GLN A 47 -5.96 0.91 0.58
N ASP A 48 -4.80 1.44 0.96
CA ASP A 48 -3.79 2.00 0.05
C ASP A 48 -3.33 0.95 -0.97
N THR A 49 -3.01 -0.27 -0.52
CA THR A 49 -2.66 -1.39 -1.41
C THR A 49 -3.81 -1.69 -2.38
N CYS A 50 -5.06 -1.76 -1.90
CA CYS A 50 -6.19 -1.99 -2.79
C CYS A 50 -6.38 -0.84 -3.80
N LEU A 51 -6.19 0.42 -3.40
CA LEU A 51 -6.25 1.58 -4.31
C LEU A 51 -5.19 1.47 -5.40
N TYR A 52 -3.94 1.22 -5.01
CA TYR A 52 -2.80 1.10 -5.91
C TYR A 52 -2.98 -0.06 -6.91
N GLU A 53 -3.40 -1.23 -6.43
CA GLU A 53 -3.52 -2.43 -7.27
C GLU A 53 -4.79 -2.45 -8.11
N CYS A 54 -5.91 -1.94 -7.57
CA CYS A 54 -7.23 -2.18 -8.16
C CYS A 54 -7.81 -0.97 -8.89
N SER A 55 -7.40 0.27 -8.60
CA SER A 55 -8.08 1.44 -9.14
C SER A 55 -7.83 1.64 -10.64
N PRO A 56 -8.87 1.62 -11.48
CA PRO A 56 -8.74 1.94 -12.90
C PRO A 56 -8.72 3.47 -13.16
N ASN A 57 -8.79 4.29 -12.10
CA ASN A 57 -8.98 5.74 -12.22
C ASN A 57 -7.70 6.55 -11.96
N LEU A 58 -6.57 5.89 -11.73
CA LEU A 58 -5.30 6.57 -11.43
C LEU A 58 -4.51 7.00 -12.68
N GLY A 59 -5.05 6.76 -13.88
CA GLY A 59 -4.43 7.11 -15.17
C GLY A 59 -3.79 8.50 -15.25
N PRO A 60 -4.44 9.59 -14.78
CA PRO A 60 -3.87 10.94 -14.84
C PRO A 60 -2.56 11.15 -14.06
N TRP A 61 -2.25 10.27 -13.11
CA TRP A 61 -1.09 10.38 -12.22
C TRP A 61 -0.02 9.32 -12.50
N ILE A 62 -0.16 8.57 -13.59
CA ILE A 62 0.84 7.60 -14.03
C ILE A 62 2.08 8.35 -14.53
N ASP A 63 3.24 7.95 -14.02
CA ASP A 63 4.55 8.45 -14.35
C ASP A 63 5.50 7.28 -14.64
N GLN A 64 6.48 7.50 -15.53
CA GLN A 64 7.44 6.46 -15.90
C GLN A 64 8.37 6.15 -14.71
N ALA A 65 8.60 4.87 -14.47
CA ALA A 65 9.48 4.38 -13.42
C ALA A 65 10.68 3.66 -14.04
N ASP A 66 11.88 4.12 -13.72
CA ASP A 66 13.12 3.44 -14.10
C ASP A 66 13.54 2.46 -12.97
N SER A 67 12.85 1.33 -12.90
CA SER A 67 13.12 0.31 -11.88
C SER A 67 12.96 -1.11 -12.40
N SER A 68 13.63 -2.08 -11.77
CA SER A 68 13.67 -3.48 -12.22
C SER A 68 12.33 -4.21 -12.19
N TRP A 69 11.36 -3.73 -11.42
CA TRP A 69 10.12 -4.44 -11.14
C TRP A 69 8.84 -3.70 -11.57
N ARG A 70 8.94 -2.43 -11.95
CA ARG A 70 7.82 -1.65 -12.52
C ARG A 70 8.32 -0.67 -13.57
N LYS A 71 7.58 -0.59 -14.67
CA LYS A 71 7.78 0.38 -15.76
C LYS A 71 7.09 1.72 -15.47
N GLU A 72 6.04 1.68 -14.67
CA GLU A 72 5.19 2.83 -14.36
C GLU A 72 4.92 2.86 -12.85
N ARG A 73 4.61 4.05 -12.34
CA ARG A 73 4.16 4.27 -10.96
C ARG A 73 3.17 5.43 -10.93
N ILE A 74 2.44 5.56 -9.84
CA ILE A 74 1.63 6.76 -9.58
C ILE A 74 2.47 7.81 -8.83
N ARG A 75 2.28 9.10 -9.16
CA ARG A 75 2.93 10.23 -8.48
C ARG A 75 1.93 11.37 -8.28
N ASP A 76 1.99 12.02 -7.12
CA ASP A 76 1.19 13.21 -6.79
C ASP A 76 -0.33 12.98 -6.93
N VAL A 77 -0.78 11.78 -6.54
CA VAL A 77 -2.21 11.47 -6.44
C VAL A 77 -2.84 12.36 -5.37
N PRO A 78 -3.92 13.10 -5.68
CA PRO A 78 -4.56 14.02 -4.76
C PRO A 78 -5.46 13.23 -3.81
N LEU A 79 -4.84 12.58 -2.82
CA LEU A 79 -5.56 11.95 -1.73
C LEU A 79 -6.41 13.00 -1.01
N CYS A 80 -7.64 12.65 -0.66
CA CYS A 80 -8.51 13.55 0.10
C CYS A 80 -7.84 13.87 1.45
N GLN A 81 -8.01 15.11 1.92
CA GLN A 81 -7.40 15.57 3.17
C GLN A 81 -7.81 14.69 4.35
N GLU A 82 -9.10 14.36 4.44
CA GLU A 82 -9.68 13.58 5.51
C GLU A 82 -9.15 12.14 5.53
N GLU A 83 -8.87 11.55 4.36
CA GLU A 83 -8.27 10.21 4.26
C GLU A 83 -6.82 10.22 4.77
N CYS A 84 -6.05 11.25 4.44
CA CYS A 84 -4.68 11.41 4.89
C CYS A 84 -4.61 11.65 6.41
N GLU A 85 -5.45 12.54 6.94
CA GLU A 85 -5.49 12.87 8.37
C GLU A 85 -5.94 11.67 9.20
N GLN A 86 -7.00 10.97 8.80
CA GLN A 86 -7.48 9.79 9.52
C GLN A 86 -6.45 8.66 9.54
N TRP A 87 -5.74 8.45 8.43
CA TRP A 87 -4.63 7.49 8.39
C TRP A 87 -3.55 7.86 9.39
N TRP A 88 -3.12 9.13 9.41
CA TRP A 88 -2.10 9.61 10.33
C TRP A 88 -2.50 9.41 11.80
N GLU A 89 -3.74 9.77 12.16
CA GLU A 89 -4.27 9.62 13.52
C GLU A 89 -4.37 8.16 13.96
N ASP A 90 -4.86 7.27 13.09
CA ASP A 90 -4.99 5.85 13.41
C ASP A 90 -3.63 5.16 13.57
N CYS A 91 -2.57 5.71 12.98
CA CYS A 91 -1.20 5.25 13.13
C CYS A 91 -0.40 5.95 14.25
N GLN A 92 -0.99 6.84 15.05
CA GLN A 92 -0.27 7.57 16.11
C GLN A 92 0.44 6.64 17.13
N ASP A 93 -0.11 5.46 17.37
CA ASP A 93 0.39 4.46 18.32
C ASP A 93 1.29 3.40 17.64
N ALA A 94 1.46 3.50 16.31
CA ALA A 94 2.33 2.62 15.54
C ALA A 94 3.78 3.14 15.57
N VAL A 95 4.74 2.23 15.40
CA VAL A 95 6.17 2.56 15.40
C VAL A 95 6.78 2.16 14.06
N THR A 96 7.69 2.99 13.55
CA THR A 96 8.50 2.68 12.38
C THR A 96 9.92 3.19 12.52
N CYS A 97 10.86 2.55 11.84
CA CYS A 97 12.26 2.93 11.81
C CYS A 97 12.67 3.69 10.54
N LYS A 98 11.71 3.99 9.64
CA LYS A 98 11.98 4.67 8.36
C LYS A 98 10.86 5.64 8.00
N VAL A 99 11.24 6.78 7.41
CA VAL A 99 10.30 7.75 6.82
C VAL A 99 10.00 7.46 5.33
N ASN A 100 10.83 6.65 4.67
CA ASN A 100 10.63 6.22 3.29
C ASN A 100 10.62 4.69 3.25
N TRP A 101 9.45 4.13 2.98
CA TRP A 101 9.23 2.68 2.95
C TRP A 101 9.43 2.06 1.57
N HIS A 102 9.76 2.84 0.54
CA HIS A 102 10.06 2.31 -0.80
C HIS A 102 11.52 1.85 -0.97
N LYS A 103 12.46 2.28 -0.12
CA LYS A 103 13.90 2.00 -0.30
C LYS A 103 14.65 1.84 1.03
N GLY A 104 15.76 1.12 0.98
CA GLY A 104 16.72 1.01 2.09
C GLY A 104 16.29 0.07 3.22
N TRP A 105 15.44 -0.91 2.92
CA TRP A 105 15.15 -2.04 3.80
C TRP A 105 16.25 -3.09 3.71
N ASN A 106 16.39 -3.88 4.77
CA ASN A 106 17.22 -5.08 4.75
C ASN A 106 16.34 -6.30 4.40
N TRP A 107 16.56 -6.88 3.22
CA TRP A 107 15.82 -8.03 2.68
C TRP A 107 16.59 -9.36 2.79
N THR A 108 17.60 -9.45 3.67
CA THR A 108 18.42 -10.67 3.79
C THR A 108 17.63 -11.90 4.26
N THR A 109 16.47 -11.70 4.88
CA THR A 109 15.61 -12.77 5.43
C THR A 109 14.39 -13.08 4.56
N GLY A 110 14.39 -12.58 3.32
CA GLY A 110 13.16 -12.38 2.55
C GLY A 110 12.46 -11.15 3.08
#